data_AF-A0A6I3LJE8-F1
#
_entry.id   AF-A0A6I3LJE8-F1
#
_cell.length_a   1.000
_cell.length_b   1.000
_cell.length_c   1.000
_cell.angle_alpha   90.00
_cell.angle_beta   90.00
_cell.angle_gamma   90.00
#
_symmetry.space_group_name_H-M   'P 1'
#
loop_
_entity.id
_entity.type
_entity.pdbx_description
1 polymer ?
#
loop_
_entity_poly.entity_id
_entity_poly.type
_entity_poly.pdbx_seq_one_letter_code
_entity_poly.pdbx_strand_id
1 'polypeptide(L)'
;VVYVDNDPIVLAHGRALLARDASTTVIQADITDPDAVLRAPETAELLDLSRPVGVLLFSIPHCIADDDIARRAVRGCIDQLPSGSVLTLS
;
A
#
# COMPACT_ATOMS: atom_id res chain seq x y z
N VAL A 1 -9.46 4.62 0.46
CA VAL A 1 -8.00 4.66 0.69
C VAL A 1 -7.59 3.39 1.43
N VAL A 2 -6.48 2.77 1.04
CA VAL A 2 -5.97 1.57 1.72
C VAL A 2 -4.65 1.96 2.37
N TYR A 3 -4.62 1.97 3.71
CA TYR A 3 -3.38 2.11 4.47
C TYR A 3 -2.70 0.75 4.60
N VAL A 4 -1.37 0.74 4.48
CA VAL A 4 -0.56 -0.47 4.51
C VAL A 4 0.57 -0.24 5.50
N ASP A 5 0.72 -1.15 6.46
CA ASP A 5 1.84 -1.16 7.39
C ASP A 5 2.14 -2.60 7.81
N ASN A 6 3.40 -2.92 8.14
CA ASN A 6 3.75 -4.23 8.69
C ASN A 6 3.79 -4.25 10.22
N ASP A 7 3.72 -3.08 10.88
CA ASP A 7 3.68 -2.93 12.33
C ASP A 7 2.27 -3.25 12.88
N PRO A 8 2.12 -4.30 13.72
CA PRO A 8 0.83 -4.64 14.33
C PRO A 8 0.25 -3.52 15.22
N ILE A 9 1.08 -2.61 15.74
CA ILE A 9 0.62 -1.46 16.53
C ILE A 9 -0.18 -0.50 15.64
N VAL A 10 0.28 -0.22 14.42
CA VAL A 10 -0.43 0.65 13.47
C VAL A 10 -1.79 0.06 13.13
N LEU A 11 -1.87 -1.25 12.95
CA LEU A 11 -3.13 -1.93 12.70
C LEU A 11 -4.13 -1.83 13.84
N ALA A 12 -3.68 -2.04 15.08
CA ALA A 12 -4.55 -1.97 16.25
C ALA A 12 -5.20 -0.59 16.36
N HIS A 13 -4.41 0.48 16.17
CA HIS A 13 -4.90 1.86 16.23
C HIS A 13 -5.74 2.23 15.01
N GLY A 14 -5.29 1.87 13.80
CA GLY A 14 -5.96 2.18 12.54
C GLY A 14 -7.34 1.54 12.46
N ARG A 15 -7.48 0.25 12.84
CA ARG A 15 -8.78 -0.43 12.87
C ARG A 15 -9.75 0.22 13.85
N ALA A 16 -9.27 0.63 15.02
CA ALA A 16 -10.11 1.33 16.00
C ALA A 16 -10.57 2.70 15.47
N LEU A 17 -9.67 3.46 14.83
CA LEU A 17 -9.96 4.78 14.27
C LEU A 17 -10.94 4.70 13.07
N LEU A 18 -10.78 3.69 12.22
CA LEU A 18 -11.52 3.53 10.97
C LEU A 18 -12.79 2.67 11.12
N ALA A 19 -13.15 2.25 12.34
CA ALA A 19 -14.24 1.29 12.58
C ALA A 19 -15.62 1.72 12.02
N ARG A 20 -15.81 2.99 11.68
CA ARG A 20 -17.05 3.54 11.11
C ARG A 20 -16.86 4.17 9.73
N ASP A 21 -15.67 4.07 9.14
CA ASP A 21 -15.38 4.57 7.80
C ASP A 21 -15.55 3.43 6.79
N ALA A 22 -16.41 3.63 5.79
CA ALA A 22 -16.64 2.66 4.71
C ALA A 22 -15.74 2.89 3.48
N SER A 23 -15.00 4.00 3.44
CA SER A 23 -14.16 4.43 2.32
C SER A 23 -12.68 4.22 2.56
N THR A 24 -12.29 3.76 3.75
CA THR A 24 -10.91 3.64 4.19
C THR A 24 -10.69 2.36 4.99
N THR A 25 -9.58 1.67 4.75
CA THR A 25 -9.17 0.51 5.54
C THR A 25 -7.68 0.54 5.85
N VAL A 26 -7.24 -0.32 6.76
CA VAL A 26 -5.84 -0.62 7.04
C VAL A 26 -5.59 -2.12 6.91
N ILE A 27 -4.56 -2.49 6.15
CA ILE A 27 -4.12 -3.88 5.98
C ILE A 27 -2.72 -4.07 6.53
N GLN A 28 -2.44 -5.28 7.02
CA GLN A 28 -1.09 -5.68 7.38
C GLN A 28 -0.43 -6.36 6.20
N ALA A 29 0.54 -5.70 5.60
CA ALA A 29 1.36 -6.25 4.54
C ALA A 29 2.73 -5.59 4.52
N ASP A 30 3.70 -6.32 3.99
CA ASP A 30 5.05 -5.81 3.80
C ASP A 30 5.19 -5.26 2.37
N ILE A 31 5.66 -4.03 2.22
CA ILE A 31 5.80 -3.38 0.91
C ILE A 31 6.84 -4.06 0.02
N THR A 32 7.74 -4.86 0.60
CA THR A 32 8.69 -5.68 -0.16
C THR A 32 8.00 -6.82 -0.93
N ASP A 33 6.73 -7.08 -0.62
CA ASP A 33 5.82 -7.92 -1.40
C ASP A 33 4.60 -7.11 -1.90
N PRO A 34 4.75 -6.37 -3.01
CA PRO A 34 3.66 -5.58 -3.59
C PRO A 34 2.41 -6.40 -3.96
N ASP A 35 2.57 -7.69 -4.25
CA ASP A 35 1.45 -8.58 -4.57
C ASP A 35 0.56 -8.81 -3.34
N ALA A 36 1.16 -8.98 -2.16
CA ALA A 36 0.41 -9.09 -0.91
C ALA A 36 -0.43 -7.83 -0.62
N VAL A 37 0.02 -6.66 -1.08
CA VAL A 37 -0.73 -5.40 -0.95
C VAL A 37 -1.85 -5.31 -1.99
N LEU A 38 -1.50 -5.47 -3.27
CA LEU A 38 -2.43 -5.21 -4.39
C LEU A 38 -3.50 -6.30 -4.53
N ARG A 39 -3.22 -7.54 -4.13
CA ARG A 39 -4.16 -8.66 -4.20
C ARG A 39 -4.85 -8.96 -2.87
N ALA A 40 -4.62 -8.16 -1.83
CA ALA A 40 -5.36 -8.30 -0.58
C ALA A 40 -6.87 -8.13 -0.85
N PRO A 41 -7.73 -8.98 -0.25
CA PRO A 41 -9.18 -8.87 -0.39
C PRO A 41 -9.69 -7.47 -0.06
N GLU A 42 -9.19 -6.86 1.02
CA GLU A 42 -9.59 -5.53 1.47
C GLU A 42 -9.18 -4.43 0.49
N THR A 43 -8.08 -4.63 -0.25
CA THR A 43 -7.68 -3.73 -1.34
C THR A 43 -8.68 -3.81 -2.49
N ALA A 44 -9.04 -5.02 -2.91
CA ALA A 44 -9.99 -5.25 -4.01
C ALA A 44 -11.43 -4.81 -3.66
N GLU A 45 -11.81 -4.85 -2.38
CA GLU A 45 -13.10 -4.35 -1.91
C GLU A 45 -13.24 -2.82 -2.02
N LEU A 46 -12.14 -2.08 -1.85
CA LEU A 46 -12.17 -0.61 -1.83
C LEU A 46 -11.62 0.05 -3.10
N LEU A 47 -10.69 -0.58 -3.81
CA LEU A 47 -10.01 -0.02 -4.97
C LEU A 47 -10.27 -0.85 -6.23
N ASP A 48 -10.81 -0.20 -7.24
CA ASP A 48 -10.85 -0.72 -8.60
C ASP A 48 -9.49 -0.48 -9.28
N LEU A 49 -8.61 -1.48 -9.23
CA LEU A 49 -7.27 -1.44 -9.83
C LEU A 49 -7.28 -1.46 -11.36
N SER A 50 -8.44 -1.49 -12.03
CA SER A 50 -8.53 -1.23 -13.48
C SER A 50 -8.56 0.26 -13.82
N ARG A 51 -8.75 1.12 -12.80
CA ARG A 51 -8.74 2.59 -12.92
C ARG A 51 -7.46 3.18 -12.31
N PRO A 52 -7.02 4.38 -12.74
CA PRO A 52 -5.84 5.04 -12.20
C PRO A 52 -5.86 5.16 -10.67
N VAL A 53 -4.76 4.80 -10.01
CA VAL A 53 -4.59 4.87 -8.55
C VAL A 53 -3.38 5.74 -8.20
N GLY A 54 -3.47 6.45 -7.07
CA GLY A 54 -2.32 7.13 -6.46
C GLY A 54 -1.65 6.23 -5.43
N VAL A 55 -0.36 5.96 -5.60
CA VAL A 55 0.50 5.25 -4.64
C VAL A 55 1.35 6.27 -3.89
N LEU A 56 1.21 6.29 -2.57
CA LEU A 56 1.90 7.22 -1.69
C LEU A 56 2.89 6.44 -0.83
N LEU A 57 4.19 6.59 -1.10
CA LEU A 57 5.28 5.97 -0.34
C LEU A 57 6.04 7.05 0.42
N PHE A 58 5.50 7.47 1.56
CA PHE A 58 6.09 8.50 2.39
C PHE A 58 6.84 7.91 3.58
N SER A 59 8.12 8.26 3.69
CA SER A 59 9.01 7.77 4.74
C SER A 59 9.11 6.24 4.85
N ILE A 60 9.03 5.53 3.72
CA ILE A 60 9.10 4.06 3.67
C ILE A 60 10.38 3.52 3.03
N PRO A 61 10.80 3.96 1.82
CA PRO A 61 11.88 3.26 1.11
C PRO A 61 13.21 3.22 1.88
N HIS A 62 13.49 4.24 2.69
CA HIS A 62 14.69 4.31 3.52
C HIS A 62 14.72 3.30 4.67
N CYS A 63 13.60 2.64 4.99
CA CYS A 63 13.54 1.55 5.97
C CYS A 63 14.03 0.21 5.41
N ILE A 64 14.17 0.11 4.09
CA ILE A 64 14.65 -1.10 3.40
C ILE A 64 16.15 -0.96 3.19
N ALA A 65 16.94 -1.78 3.90
CA ALA A 65 18.41 -1.67 3.88
C ALA A 65 19.05 -2.08 2.54
N ASP A 66 18.40 -2.98 1.80
CA ASP A 66 18.86 -3.42 0.49
C ASP A 66 18.20 -2.59 -0.61
N ASP A 67 19.03 -1.79 -1.29
CA ASP A 67 18.63 -0.91 -2.38
C ASP A 67 17.91 -1.65 -3.53
N ASP A 68 18.32 -2.87 -3.86
CA ASP A 68 17.72 -3.62 -4.96
C ASP A 68 16.35 -4.18 -4.55
N ILE A 69 16.19 -4.58 -3.28
CA ILE A 69 14.86 -4.89 -2.71
C ILE A 69 13.99 -3.63 -2.75
N ALA A 70 14.49 -2.48 -2.30
CA ALA A 70 13.73 -1.23 -2.27
C ALA A 70 13.26 -0.82 -3.67
N ARG A 71 14.15 -0.89 -4.67
CA ARG A 71 13.82 -0.61 -6.07
C ARG A 71 12.74 -1.56 -6.60
N ARG A 72 12.88 -2.86 -6.33
CA ARG A 72 11.88 -3.87 -6.75
C ARG A 72 10.52 -3.63 -6.09
N ALA A 73 10.50 -3.30 -4.80
CA ALA A 73 9.28 -2.99 -4.06
C ALA A 73 8.54 -1.80 -4.68
N VAL A 74 9.22 -0.66 -4.84
CA VAL A 74 8.65 0.56 -5.44
C VAL A 74 8.14 0.28 -6.86
N ARG A 75 8.92 -0.46 -7.65
CA ARG A 75 8.58 -0.80 -9.02
C ARG A 75 7.37 -1.74 -9.10
N GLY A 76 7.31 -2.76 -8.26
CA GLY A 76 6.20 -3.72 -8.23
C GLY A 76 4.86 -3.09 -7.83
N CYS A 77 4.88 -2.00 -7.05
CA CYS A 77 3.69 -1.23 -6.71
C CYS A 77 3.10 -0.46 -7.91
N ILE A 78 3.91 -0.03 -8.88
CA ILE A 78 3.45 0.78 -10.01
C ILE A 78 3.27 -0.03 -11.30
N ASP A 79 4.07 -1.07 -11.51
CA ASP A 79 4.04 -1.88 -12.75
C ASP A 79 2.73 -2.65 -12.95
N GLN A 80 1.98 -2.87 -11.87
CA GLN A 80 0.69 -3.56 -11.89
C GLN A 80 -0.51 -2.61 -12.04
N LEU A 81 -0.28 -1.30 -12.07
CA LEU A 81 -1.33 -0.29 -12.09
C LEU A 81 -1.57 0.24 -13.51
N PRO A 82 -2.82 0.64 -13.82
CA PRO A 82 -3.17 1.11 -15.16
C PRO A 82 -2.54 2.47 -15.45
N SER A 83 -2.41 2.78 -16.74
CA SER A 83 -1.91 4.08 -17.22
C SER A 83 -2.69 5.24 -16.60
N GLY A 84 -1.99 6.31 -16.23
CA GLY A 84 -2.56 7.45 -15.49
C GLY A 84 -2.44 7.34 -13.98
N SER A 85 -2.01 6.19 -13.45
CA SER A 85 -1.64 6.04 -12.04
C SER A 85 -0.41 6.89 -11.70
N VAL A 86 -0.28 7.30 -10.44
CA VAL A 86 0.77 8.21 -9.97
C VAL A 86 1.48 7.60 -8.76
N LEU A 87 2.80 7.73 -8.72
CA LEU A 87 3.62 7.41 -7.56
C LEU A 87 4.19 8.71 -6.97
N THR A 88 4.05 8.87 -5.66
CA THR A 88 4.72 9.92 -4.88
C THR A 88 5.66 9.28 -3.86
N LEU A 89 6.86 9.83 -3.74
CA LEU A 89 7.95 9.31 -2.89
C LEU A 89 8.57 10.46 -2.09
N SER A 90 9.07 10.18 -0.88
CA SER A 90 9.89 11.10 -0.05
C SER A 90 11.11 10.41 0.53
#